data_AF-A0A2V1CX46-F1
#
_entry.id   AF-A0A2V1CX46-F1
#
_cell.length_a   1.000
_cell.length_b   1.000
_cell.length_c   1.000
_cell.angle_alpha   90.00
_cell.angle_beta   90.00
_cell.angle_gamma   90.00
#
_symmetry.space_group_name_H-M   'P 1'
#
loop_
_entity.id
_entity.type
_entity.pdbx_description
1 polymer ?
#
loop_
_entity_poly.entity_id
_entity_poly.type
_entity_poly.pdbx_seq_one_letter_code
_entity_poly.pdbx_strand_id
1 'polypeptide(L)'
;RLTPNRLSQMPIGEDLLPAEKQLIVELMFRREAAIAWEFSEMTHIHPDVSPPYRIRTIPHKAWQIRGYKPPKKLEPEVIKMVRERLDRGTIELCDSQYRNPWFLVKKKGG
;
A
#
# COMPACT_ATOMS: atom_id res chain seq x y z
N ARG A 1 12.38 -1.86 -8.39
CA ARG A 1 13.29 -2.86 -9.00
C ARG A 1 14.54 -3.00 -8.13
N LEU A 2 15.21 -4.16 -8.13
CA LEU A 2 16.35 -4.40 -7.24
C LEU A 2 17.55 -3.56 -7.69
N THR A 3 17.87 -2.50 -6.93
CA THR A 3 19.04 -1.63 -7.19
C THR A 3 20.16 -1.95 -6.20
N PRO A 4 21.43 -1.60 -6.49
CA PRO A 4 22.53 -1.79 -5.55
C PRO A 4 22.29 -1.14 -4.18
N ASN A 5 21.68 0.05 -4.16
CA ASN A 5 21.31 0.74 -2.92
C ASN A 5 20.25 -0.01 -2.11
N ARG A 6 19.26 -0.62 -2.78
CA ARG A 6 18.22 -1.41 -2.12
C ARG A 6 18.81 -2.72 -1.58
N LEU A 7 19.72 -3.33 -2.32
CA LEU A 7 20.39 -4.56 -1.91
C LEU A 7 21.27 -4.35 -0.67
N SER A 8 21.99 -3.23 -0.57
CA SER A 8 22.82 -2.94 0.61
C SER A 8 22.01 -2.67 1.87
N GLN A 9 20.75 -2.26 1.74
CA GLN A 9 19.82 -2.08 2.85
C GLN A 9 19.16 -3.39 3.31
N MET A 10 19.30 -4.49 2.56
CA MET A 10 18.71 -5.76 2.93
C MET A 10 19.49 -6.38 4.10
N PRO A 11 18.80 -6.81 5.18
CA PRO A 11 19.44 -7.51 6.28
C PRO A 11 19.73 -8.96 5.87
N ILE A 12 20.77 -9.17 5.05
CA ILE A 12 21.28 -10.50 4.69
C ILE A 12 22.24 -10.92 5.81
N GLY A 13 21.88 -11.97 6.55
CA GLY A 13 22.58 -12.39 7.76
C GLY A 13 24.09 -12.58 7.57
N GLU A 14 24.86 -12.14 8.56
CA GLU A 14 26.32 -12.24 8.54
C GLU A 14 26.79 -13.71 8.55
N ASP A 15 26.05 -14.57 9.23
CA ASP A 15 26.29 -16.01 9.43
C ASP A 15 26.17 -16.87 8.16
N LEU A 16 25.71 -16.30 7.05
CA LEU A 16 25.57 -17.01 5.79
C LEU A 16 26.91 -17.16 5.06
N LEU A 17 27.12 -18.31 4.45
CA LEU A 17 28.26 -18.57 3.58
C LEU A 17 28.21 -17.65 2.35
N PRO A 18 29.37 -17.32 1.74
CA PRO A 18 29.41 -16.48 0.55
C PRO A 18 28.51 -16.98 -0.60
N ALA A 19 28.44 -18.31 -0.79
CA ALA A 19 27.60 -18.94 -1.81
C ALA A 19 26.10 -18.76 -1.53
N GLU A 20 25.68 -18.84 -0.26
CA GLU A 20 24.29 -18.63 0.15
C GLU A 20 23.86 -17.17 -0.06
N LYS A 21 24.74 -16.23 0.27
CA LYS A 21 24.50 -14.80 0.00
C LYS A 21 24.30 -14.55 -1.49
N GLN A 22 25.13 -15.14 -2.35
CA GLN A 22 24.97 -15.03 -3.81
C GLN A 22 23.63 -15.61 -4.29
N LEU A 23 23.24 -16.78 -3.77
CA LEU A 23 21.95 -17.39 -4.12
C LEU A 23 20.76 -16.50 -3.73
N ILE A 24 20.80 -15.87 -2.55
CA ILE A 24 19.75 -14.94 -2.12
C ILE A 24 19.68 -13.74 -3.06
N VAL A 25 20.82 -13.14 -3.41
CA VAL A 25 20.87 -12.01 -4.34
C VAL A 25 20.26 -12.40 -5.69
N GLU A 26 20.63 -13.56 -6.22
CA GLU A 26 20.10 -14.09 -7.48
C GLU A 26 18.58 -14.32 -7.42
N LEU A 27 18.09 -14.93 -6.33
CA LEU A 27 16.67 -15.15 -6.10
C LEU A 27 15.90 -13.83 -6.06
N MET A 28 16.41 -12.84 -5.32
CA MET A 28 15.78 -11.52 -5.19
C MET A 28 15.73 -10.79 -6.53
N PHE A 29 16.79 -10.91 -7.34
CA PHE A 29 16.82 -10.35 -8.68
C PHE A 29 15.78 -11.02 -9.59
N ARG A 30 15.75 -12.36 -9.63
CA ARG A 30 14.78 -13.13 -10.43
C ARG A 30 13.33 -12.91 -10.01
N ARG A 31 13.10 -12.59 -8.73
CA ARG A 31 11.76 -12.40 -8.15
C ARG A 31 11.50 -10.94 -7.76
N GLU A 32 12.20 -9.99 -8.36
CA GLU A 32 12.11 -8.58 -7.95
C GLU A 32 10.71 -7.96 -8.08
N ALA A 33 9.82 -8.56 -8.90
CA ALA A 33 8.43 -8.14 -9.03
C ALA A 33 7.52 -8.60 -7.88
N ALA A 34 7.98 -9.55 -7.05
CA ALA A 34 7.25 -10.04 -5.89
C ALA A 34 7.42 -9.14 -4.65
N ILE A 35 8.36 -8.18 -4.69
CA ILE A 35 8.70 -7.31 -3.56
C ILE A 35 8.42 -5.86 -3.95
N ALA A 36 7.70 -5.14 -3.09
CA ALA A 36 7.48 -3.71 -3.23
C ALA A 36 8.36 -2.96 -2.22
N TRP A 37 9.16 -2.02 -2.70
CA TRP A 37 10.00 -1.14 -1.88
C TRP A 37 9.31 0.19 -1.58
N GLU A 38 8.46 0.62 -2.49
CA GLU A 38 7.67 1.85 -2.40
C GLU A 38 6.20 1.54 -2.65
N PHE A 39 5.32 2.43 -2.20
CA PHE A 39 3.88 2.28 -2.42
C PHE A 39 3.50 2.25 -3.92
N SER A 40 4.32 2.89 -4.76
CA SER A 40 4.21 2.87 -6.22
C SER A 40 4.49 1.49 -6.85
N GLU A 41 5.05 0.55 -6.11
CA GLU A 41 5.32 -0.81 -6.58
C GLU A 41 4.27 -1.82 -6.07
N MET A 42 3.30 -1.37 -5.25
CA MET A 42 2.22 -2.21 -4.71
C MET A 42 1.34 -2.77 -5.83
N THR A 43 1.09 -4.08 -5.82
CA THR A 43 0.25 -4.77 -6.81
C THR A 43 -1.11 -5.14 -6.23
N HIS A 44 -2.04 -5.51 -7.10
CA HIS A 44 -3.35 -6.07 -6.73
C HIS A 44 -3.32 -7.59 -6.88
N ILE A 45 -4.09 -8.30 -6.05
CA ILE A 45 -4.28 -9.74 -6.22
C ILE A 45 -5.09 -9.96 -7.50
N HIS A 46 -4.63 -10.86 -8.37
CA HIS A 46 -5.32 -11.15 -9.62
C HIS A 46 -6.73 -11.71 -9.34
N PRO A 47 -7.77 -11.28 -10.07
CA PRO A 47 -9.15 -11.77 -9.87
C PRO A 47 -9.30 -13.30 -9.99
N ASP A 48 -8.46 -13.96 -10.80
CA ASP A 48 -8.45 -15.42 -10.93
C ASP A 48 -8.00 -16.14 -9.64
N VAL A 49 -7.18 -15.46 -8.82
CA VAL A 49 -6.72 -15.99 -7.53
C VAL A 49 -7.71 -15.64 -6.43
N SER A 50 -8.18 -14.40 -6.40
CA SER A 50 -9.20 -13.94 -5.45
C SER A 50 -10.22 -13.09 -6.19
N PRO A 51 -11.41 -13.62 -6.49
CA PRO A 51 -12.44 -12.85 -7.17
C PRO A 51 -12.91 -11.67 -6.30
N PRO A 52 -13.46 -10.60 -6.91
CA PRO A 52 -13.99 -9.47 -6.17
C PRO A 52 -15.01 -9.89 -5.10
N TYR A 53 -14.79 -9.41 -3.88
CA TYR A 53 -15.66 -9.75 -2.76
C TYR A 53 -16.96 -8.94 -2.79
N ARG A 54 -18.10 -9.64 -2.67
CA ARG A 54 -19.41 -9.00 -2.52
C ARG A 54 -19.79 -8.90 -1.05
N ILE A 55 -19.87 -7.68 -0.53
CA ILE A 55 -20.32 -7.41 0.84
C ILE A 55 -21.80 -7.79 0.96
N ARG A 56 -22.13 -8.67 1.91
CA ARG A 56 -23.52 -9.03 2.23
C ARG A 56 -24.14 -7.95 3.12
N THR A 57 -25.32 -7.49 2.74
CA THR A 57 -26.04 -6.43 3.45
C THR A 57 -27.42 -6.92 3.90
N ILE A 58 -27.90 -6.43 5.03
CA ILE A 58 -29.32 -6.52 5.43
C ILE A 58 -30.06 -5.26 4.97
N PRO A 59 -31.40 -5.21 4.95
CA PRO A 59 -32.13 -3.98 4.68
C PRO A 59 -31.72 -2.87 5.66
N HIS A 60 -31.20 -1.77 5.14
CA HIS A 60 -30.76 -0.62 5.93
C HIS A 60 -30.81 0.67 5.11
N LYS A 61 -30.69 1.80 5.79
CA LYS A 61 -30.51 3.10 5.16
C LYS A 61 -29.00 3.36 5.01
N ALA A 62 -28.61 3.89 3.85
CA ALA A 62 -27.21 4.24 3.61
C ALA A 62 -26.71 5.30 4.60
N TRP A 63 -25.49 5.13 5.08
CA TRP A 63 -24.92 5.90 6.18
C TRP A 63 -24.22 7.16 5.67
N GLN A 64 -24.61 8.34 6.15
CA GLN A 64 -24.05 9.62 5.72
C GLN A 64 -23.63 10.44 6.93
N ILE A 65 -22.33 10.45 7.22
CA ILE A 65 -21.74 11.31 8.24
C ILE A 65 -20.75 12.28 7.59
N ARG A 66 -20.81 13.55 8.02
CA ARG A 66 -19.85 14.57 7.58
C ARG A 66 -18.45 14.25 8.08
N GLY A 67 -17.47 14.26 7.18
CA GLY A 67 -16.07 14.04 7.51
C GLY A 67 -15.44 15.18 8.33
N TYR A 68 -14.42 14.84 9.11
CA TYR A 68 -13.58 15.82 9.81
C TYR A 68 -12.71 16.59 8.82
N LYS A 69 -12.43 17.86 9.13
CA LYS A 69 -11.46 18.64 8.35
C LYS A 69 -10.04 18.26 8.77
N PRO A 70 -9.13 17.96 7.83
CA PRO A 70 -7.73 17.74 8.19
C PRO A 70 -7.13 19.02 8.80
N PRO A 71 -6.18 18.91 9.74
CA PRO A 71 -5.44 20.07 10.22
C PRO A 71 -4.73 20.79 9.08
N LYS A 72 -4.84 22.13 9.00
CA LYS A 72 -4.27 22.94 7.90
C LYS A 72 -2.79 22.65 7.64
N LYS A 73 -2.01 22.42 8.71
CA LYS A 73 -0.57 22.11 8.61
C LYS A 73 -0.29 20.80 7.84
N LEU A 74 -1.20 19.83 7.88
CA LEU A 74 -1.04 18.52 7.27
C LEU A 74 -1.76 18.40 5.92
N GLU A 75 -2.48 19.44 5.49
CA GLU A 75 -3.25 19.41 4.25
C GLU A 75 -2.43 19.04 3.01
N PRO A 76 -1.18 19.54 2.80
CA PRO A 76 -0.36 19.11 1.67
C PRO A 76 0.00 17.62 1.70
N GLU A 77 0.29 17.07 2.88
CA GLU A 77 0.62 15.65 3.05
C GLU A 77 -0.60 14.77 2.76
N VAL A 78 -1.77 15.19 3.24
CA VAL A 78 -3.05 14.51 2.95
C VAL A 78 -3.32 14.48 1.46
N ILE A 79 -3.19 15.63 0.79
CA ILE A 79 -3.43 15.71 -0.66
C ILE A 79 -2.48 14.77 -1.41
N LYS A 80 -1.20 14.74 -1.03
CA LYS A 80 -0.22 13.81 -1.60
C LYS A 80 -0.65 12.35 -1.38
N MET A 81 -1.00 11.97 -0.16
CA MET A 81 -1.43 10.60 0.17
C MET A 81 -2.69 10.15 -0.58
N VAL A 82 -3.65 11.06 -0.78
CA VAL A 82 -4.89 10.77 -1.52
C VAL A 82 -4.61 10.64 -3.01
N ARG A 83 -3.81 11.54 -3.59
CA ARG A 83 -3.40 11.47 -5.00
C ARG A 83 -2.66 10.18 -5.31
N GLU A 84 -1.67 9.81 -4.48
CA GLU A 84 -0.96 8.53 -4.64
C GLU A 84 -1.92 7.33 -4.65
N ARG A 85 -2.95 7.32 -3.78
CA ARG A 85 -3.94 6.23 -3.75
C ARG A 85 -4.89 6.22 -4.94
N LEU A 86 -5.24 7.40 -5.46
CA LEU A 86 -6.02 7.54 -6.69
C LEU A 86 -5.21 7.02 -7.88
N ASP A 87 -3.95 7.43 -8.02
CA ASP A 87 -3.07 7.00 -9.12
C ASP A 87 -2.82 5.48 -9.09
N ARG A 88 -2.82 4.87 -7.90
CA ARG A 88 -2.72 3.40 -7.73
C ARG A 88 -4.03 2.64 -7.86
N GLY A 89 -5.17 3.34 -7.93
CA GLY A 89 -6.50 2.73 -7.96
C GLY A 89 -6.90 2.02 -6.66
N THR A 90 -6.23 2.31 -5.53
CA THR A 90 -6.68 1.82 -4.21
C THR A 90 -7.89 2.60 -3.69
N ILE A 91 -8.01 3.85 -4.13
CA ILE A 91 -9.19 4.69 -3.94
C ILE A 91 -9.64 5.15 -5.32
N GLU A 92 -10.95 5.28 -5.50
CA GLU A 92 -11.57 5.81 -6.71
C GLU A 92 -12.51 6.97 -6.36
N LEU A 93 -12.77 7.82 -7.34
CA LEU A 93 -13.83 8.82 -7.23
C LEU A 93 -15.18 8.12 -7.38
N CYS A 94 -16.11 8.40 -6.47
CA CYS A 94 -17.40 7.71 -6.43
C CYS A 94 -18.52 8.68 -6.02
N ASP A 95 -19.70 8.50 -6.62
CA ASP A 95 -20.95 9.13 -6.20
C ASP A 95 -21.76 8.13 -5.36
N SER A 96 -21.30 7.89 -4.14
CA SER A 96 -21.86 6.87 -3.25
C SER A 96 -22.87 7.46 -2.26
N GLN A 97 -23.91 6.68 -1.99
CA GLN A 97 -24.84 6.93 -0.89
C GLN A 97 -24.24 6.64 0.49
N TYR A 98 -23.01 6.13 0.59
CA TYR A 98 -22.27 5.96 1.85
C TYR A 98 -21.17 6.99 2.02
N ARG A 99 -21.07 7.58 3.21
CA ARG A 99 -19.99 8.48 3.59
C ARG A 99 -19.64 8.29 5.07
N ASN A 100 -18.39 7.90 5.30
CA ASN A 100 -17.84 7.68 6.63
C ASN A 100 -16.83 8.79 6.95
N PRO A 101 -16.78 9.29 8.20
CA PRO A 101 -15.75 10.24 8.59
C PRO A 101 -14.41 9.49 8.72
N TRP A 102 -13.33 10.17 8.39
CA TRP A 102 -11.97 9.68 8.58
C TRP A 102 -11.12 10.76 9.23
N PHE A 103 -10.04 10.36 9.88
CA PHE A 103 -9.12 11.26 10.57
C PHE A 103 -7.68 10.75 10.43
N LEU A 104 -6.73 11.63 10.71
CA LEU A 104 -5.32 11.32 10.61
C LEU A 104 -4.80 10.75 11.93
N VAL A 105 -3.99 9.70 11.82
CA VAL A 105 -3.26 9.12 12.95
C VAL A 105 -1.78 9.16 12.64
N LYS A 106 -1.00 9.78 13.52
CA LYS A 106 0.46 9.75 13.42
C LYS A 106 0.96 8.37 13.82
N LYS A 107 1.59 7.64 12.90
CA LYS A 107 2.26 6.37 13.20
C LYS A 107 3.57 6.65 13.93
N LYS A 108 3.93 5.83 14.94
CA LYS A 108 5.28 5.86 15.53
C LYS A 108 6.27 5.22 14.56
N GLY A 109 7.41 5.87 14.31
CA GLY A 109 8.50 5.31 13.48
C GLY A 109 8.29 5.39 11.97
N GLY A 110 7.45 6.32 11.51
CA GLY A 110 7.43 6.77 10.12
C GLY A 110 8.16 8.10 9.99
#